data_AF-A0A286IHS7-F1
#
_entry.id   AF-A0A286IHS7-F1
#
_cell.length_a   1.000
_cell.length_b   1.000
_cell.length_c   1.000
_cell.angle_alpha   90.00
_cell.angle_beta   90.00
_cell.angle_gamma   90.00
#
_symmetry.space_group_name_H-M   'P 1'
#
loop_
_entity.id
_entity.type
_entity.pdbx_description
1 polymer ?
#
loop_
_entity_poly.entity_id
_entity_poly.type
_entity_poly.pdbx_seq_one_letter_code
_entity_poly.pdbx_strand_id
1 'polypeptide(L)'
;MTFRLALLVVSAAFVSACTTASVASNPLEKRWNGKSAGSFFAAYGPPVSDSGGALGATQYTWRGGFRGGRPCVVELSVAKDYTITSISAVSDRIDPKGGPSHCEKTLDAA
;
A
#
# COMPACT_ATOMS: atom_id res chain seq x y z
N MET A 1 -10.12 53.13 -4.34
CA MET A 1 -10.80 51.87 -4.69
C MET A 1 -9.76 50.83 -5.10
N THR A 2 -9.03 50.27 -4.13
CA THR A 2 -7.85 49.41 -4.42
C THR A 2 -7.64 48.30 -3.38
N PHE A 3 -8.45 48.25 -2.31
CA PHE A 3 -8.32 47.24 -1.25
C PHE A 3 -9.22 45.99 -1.46
N ARG A 4 -10.19 46.04 -2.36
CA ARG A 4 -11.11 44.91 -2.61
C ARG A 4 -10.53 43.83 -3.53
N LEU A 5 -9.48 44.16 -4.29
CA LEU A 5 -8.82 43.22 -5.21
C LEU A 5 -7.71 42.40 -4.54
N ALA A 6 -7.22 42.80 -3.37
CA ALA A 6 -6.17 42.08 -2.66
C ALA A 6 -6.66 40.82 -1.92
N LEU A 7 -7.97 40.68 -1.70
CA LEU A 7 -8.53 39.62 -0.86
C LEU A 7 -8.86 38.33 -1.63
N LEU A 8 -8.92 38.37 -2.97
CA LEU A 8 -9.24 37.20 -3.81
C LEU A 8 -8.02 36.32 -4.16
N VAL A 9 -6.80 36.78 -3.92
CA VAL A 9 -5.57 36.03 -4.29
C VAL A 9 -5.12 35.07 -3.19
N VAL A 10 -5.56 35.25 -1.95
CA VAL A 10 -5.10 34.45 -0.80
C VAL A 10 -5.79 33.08 -0.69
N SER A 11 -6.90 32.87 -1.41
CA SER A 11 -7.74 31.67 -1.24
C SER A 11 -7.31 30.44 -2.06
N ALA A 12 -6.35 30.57 -2.99
CA ALA A 12 -6.01 29.50 -3.93
C ALA A 12 -4.83 28.60 -3.51
N ALA A 13 -4.27 28.80 -2.31
CA ALA A 13 -3.12 28.05 -1.82
C ALA A 13 -3.48 27.00 -0.74
N PHE A 14 -4.58 26.27 -0.92
CA PHE A 14 -4.73 24.97 -0.27
C PHE A 14 -4.37 23.88 -1.26
N VAL A 15 -3.08 23.80 -1.58
CA VAL A 15 -2.53 22.68 -2.36
C VAL A 15 -2.66 21.44 -1.48
N SER A 16 -3.72 20.68 -1.77
CA SER A 16 -3.76 19.22 -1.78
C SER A 16 -2.60 18.55 -1.04
N ALA A 17 -2.72 18.43 0.29
CA ALA A 17 -1.98 17.42 1.01
C ALA A 17 -2.56 16.06 0.59
N CYS A 18 -2.01 15.47 -0.49
CA CYS A 18 -2.06 14.04 -0.66
C CYS A 18 -1.20 13.46 0.45
N THR A 19 -1.81 13.18 1.60
CA THR A 19 -1.16 12.44 2.67
C THR A 19 -0.94 11.04 2.12
N THR A 20 0.28 10.75 1.66
CA THR A 20 0.68 9.38 1.33
C THR A 20 0.51 8.57 2.59
N ALA A 21 -0.46 7.65 2.60
CA ALA A 21 -0.63 6.69 3.68
C ALA A 21 0.52 5.68 3.58
N SER A 22 1.71 6.06 4.04
CA SER A 22 2.78 5.12 4.29
C SER A 22 2.35 4.29 5.50
N VAL A 23 1.83 3.09 5.25
CA VAL A 23 1.59 2.15 6.33
C VAL A 23 2.95 1.82 6.94
N ALA A 24 3.02 1.96 8.27
CA ALA A 24 4.23 1.77 9.04
C ALA A 24 4.89 0.42 8.70
N SER A 25 6.22 0.42 8.59
CA SER A 25 7.03 -0.72 8.17
C SER A 25 6.51 -2.04 8.73
N ASN A 26 5.96 -2.86 7.84
CA ASN A 26 5.35 -4.13 8.18
C ASN A 26 6.37 -5.28 8.01
N PRO A 27 6.12 -6.47 8.57
CA PRO A 27 6.98 -7.64 8.39
C PRO A 27 7.17 -8.07 6.92
N LEU A 28 6.22 -7.72 6.04
CA LEU A 28 6.31 -7.97 4.60
C LEU A 28 7.47 -7.18 3.96
N GLU A 29 7.66 -5.90 4.32
CA GLU A 29 8.80 -5.09 3.86
C GLU A 29 10.12 -5.79 4.18
N LYS A 30 10.29 -6.21 5.44
CA LYS A 30 11.51 -6.88 5.90
C LYS A 30 11.76 -8.20 5.18
N ARG A 31 10.69 -8.93 4.87
CA ARG A 31 10.78 -10.26 4.24
C ARG A 31 11.03 -10.17 2.74
N TRP A 32 10.45 -9.20 2.05
CA TRP A 32 10.34 -9.22 0.59
C TRP A 32 11.06 -8.10 -0.15
N ASN A 33 11.42 -6.98 0.51
CA ASN A 33 12.23 -5.96 -0.14
C ASN A 33 13.59 -6.56 -0.57
N GLY A 34 13.96 -6.34 -1.83
CA GLY A 34 15.15 -6.90 -2.45
C GLY A 34 15.01 -8.34 -2.96
N LYS A 35 13.83 -8.98 -2.82
CA LYS A 35 13.55 -10.29 -3.43
C LYS A 35 12.84 -10.15 -4.77
N SER A 36 12.83 -11.21 -5.56
CA SER A 36 12.08 -11.23 -6.82
C SER A 36 10.57 -11.14 -6.59
N ALA A 37 9.88 -10.35 -7.41
CA ALA A 37 8.43 -10.33 -7.45
C ALA A 37 7.85 -11.70 -7.85
N GLY A 38 8.57 -12.47 -8.67
CA GLY A 38 8.16 -13.80 -9.10
C GLY A 38 8.04 -14.79 -7.94
N SER A 39 8.97 -14.77 -6.99
CA SER A 39 8.90 -15.66 -5.82
C SER A 39 7.79 -15.24 -4.85
N PHE A 40 7.46 -13.95 -4.79
CA PHE A 40 6.31 -13.46 -4.04
C PHE A 40 4.99 -13.97 -4.65
N PHE A 41 4.78 -13.79 -5.96
CA PHE A 41 3.58 -14.31 -6.63
C PHE A 41 3.49 -15.84 -6.63
N ALA A 42 4.64 -16.54 -6.68
CA ALA A 42 4.66 -18.00 -6.54
C ALA A 42 4.24 -18.46 -5.13
N ALA A 43 4.60 -17.71 -4.09
CA ALA A 43 4.25 -18.03 -2.71
C ALA A 43 2.75 -17.77 -2.42
N TYR A 44 2.18 -16.69 -2.96
CA TYR A 44 0.84 -16.22 -2.57
C TYR A 44 -0.22 -16.39 -3.67
N GLY A 45 0.18 -16.86 -4.83
CA GLY A 45 -0.69 -16.99 -5.98
C GLY A 45 -1.08 -15.65 -6.61
N PRO A 46 -1.94 -15.70 -7.65
CA PRO A 46 -2.34 -14.52 -8.37
C PRO A 46 -3.19 -13.58 -7.48
N PRO A 47 -3.02 -12.26 -7.64
CA PRO A 47 -3.91 -11.30 -7.00
C PRO A 47 -5.33 -11.41 -7.58
N VAL A 48 -6.31 -10.96 -6.80
CA VAL A 48 -7.72 -10.86 -7.19
C VAL A 48 -7.94 -9.69 -8.16
N SER A 49 -7.18 -8.62 -7.96
CA SER A 49 -7.17 -7.45 -8.83
C SER A 49 -5.87 -6.68 -8.64
N ASP A 50 -5.49 -5.96 -9.69
CA ASP A 50 -4.41 -4.97 -9.69
C ASP A 50 -4.94 -3.60 -10.14
N SER A 51 -4.34 -2.54 -9.61
CA SER A 51 -4.63 -1.16 -9.99
C SER A 51 -3.37 -0.30 -9.91
N GLY A 52 -3.36 0.84 -10.59
CA GLY A 52 -2.27 1.81 -10.45
C GLY A 52 -2.19 2.29 -9.01
N GLY A 53 -1.03 2.10 -8.36
CA GLY A 53 -0.71 2.61 -7.03
C GLY A 53 -0.05 3.98 -7.08
N ALA A 54 0.38 4.48 -5.94
CA ALA A 54 1.08 5.75 -5.87
C ALA A 54 2.49 5.66 -6.50
N LEU A 55 2.99 6.77 -7.06
CA LEU A 55 4.40 6.89 -7.50
C LEU A 55 4.90 5.81 -8.49
N GLY A 56 3.99 5.27 -9.32
CA GLY A 56 4.33 4.22 -10.29
C GLY A 56 4.38 2.80 -9.70
N ALA A 57 3.97 2.63 -8.44
CA ALA A 57 3.72 1.33 -7.85
C ALA A 57 2.46 0.68 -8.47
N THR A 58 2.33 -0.64 -8.31
CA THR A 58 1.10 -1.37 -8.62
C THR A 58 0.47 -1.83 -7.32
N GLN A 59 -0.78 -1.44 -7.10
CA GLN A 59 -1.55 -1.89 -5.97
C GLN A 59 -2.22 -3.22 -6.32
N TYR A 60 -1.88 -4.27 -5.58
CA TYR A 60 -2.40 -5.60 -5.75
C TYR A 60 -3.30 -5.98 -4.58
N THR A 61 -4.40 -6.65 -4.89
CA THR A 61 -5.40 -7.06 -3.91
C THR A 61 -5.44 -8.56 -3.81
N TRP A 62 -5.21 -9.10 -2.61
CA TRP A 62 -5.44 -10.52 -2.30
C TRP A 62 -6.71 -10.68 -1.48
N ARG A 63 -7.39 -11.81 -1.66
CA ARG A 63 -8.46 -12.24 -0.76
C ARG A 63 -7.80 -12.68 0.53
N GLY A 64 -7.98 -11.90 1.60
CA GLY A 64 -7.31 -12.15 2.87
C GLY A 64 -8.22 -12.45 4.05
N GLY A 65 -8.07 -13.65 4.62
CA GLY A 65 -8.35 -13.91 6.02
C GLY A 65 -9.72 -14.53 6.35
N PHE A 66 -9.65 -15.66 7.06
CA PHE A 66 -10.73 -16.43 7.66
C PHE A 66 -11.62 -15.55 8.56
N ARG A 67 -12.93 -15.57 8.26
CA ARG A 67 -14.03 -14.79 8.89
C ARG A 67 -13.97 -13.28 8.67
N GLY A 68 -14.64 -12.84 7.61
CA GLY A 68 -15.03 -11.43 7.44
C GLY A 68 -14.99 -10.91 6.00
N GLY A 69 -14.36 -11.64 5.08
CA GLY A 69 -14.39 -11.32 3.65
C GLY A 69 -13.72 -10.00 3.24
N ARG A 70 -12.87 -9.42 4.11
CA ARG A 70 -12.19 -8.15 3.82
C ARG A 70 -10.90 -8.42 3.03
N PRO A 71 -10.67 -7.76 1.89
CA PRO A 71 -9.45 -7.97 1.10
C PRO A 71 -8.21 -7.45 1.83
N CYS A 72 -7.08 -8.14 1.67
CA CYS A 72 -5.77 -7.59 1.98
C CYS A 72 -5.27 -6.86 0.73
N VAL A 73 -4.95 -5.57 0.86
CA VAL A 73 -4.46 -4.76 -0.25
C VAL A 73 -3.03 -4.36 0.04
N VAL A 74 -2.14 -4.63 -0.90
CA VAL A 74 -0.72 -4.34 -0.80
C VAL A 74 -0.28 -3.53 -2.01
N GLU A 75 0.42 -2.44 -1.78
CA GLU A 75 1.11 -1.68 -2.81
C GLU A 75 2.50 -2.27 -3.00
N LEU A 76 2.82 -2.62 -4.26
CA LEU A 76 4.07 -3.26 -4.64
C LEU A 76 4.75 -2.42 -5.73
N SER A 77 6.00 -2.06 -5.47
CA SER A 77 6.89 -1.44 -6.44
C SER A 77 7.93 -2.46 -6.88
N VAL A 78 8.03 -2.67 -8.19
CA VAL A 78 8.94 -3.63 -8.81
C VAL A 78 9.88 -2.88 -9.74
N ALA A 79 11.18 -3.09 -9.58
CA ALA A 79 12.20 -2.55 -10.46
C ALA A 79 12.24 -3.30 -11.80
N LYS A 80 12.99 -2.75 -12.77
CA LYS A 80 13.09 -3.31 -14.13
C LYS A 80 13.68 -4.72 -14.18
N ASP A 81 14.48 -5.08 -13.18
CA ASP A 81 15.06 -6.41 -12.97
C ASP A 81 14.08 -7.38 -12.27
N TYR A 82 12.82 -6.98 -12.09
CA TYR A 82 11.77 -7.74 -11.42
C TYR A 82 12.00 -7.94 -9.91
N THR A 83 12.86 -7.12 -9.30
CA THR A 83 13.09 -7.07 -7.85
C THR A 83 12.07 -6.17 -7.16
N ILE A 84 11.51 -6.61 -6.04
CA ILE A 84 10.63 -5.80 -5.19
C ILE A 84 11.47 -4.72 -4.52
N THR A 85 11.18 -3.46 -4.84
CA THR A 85 11.86 -2.30 -4.22
C THR A 85 11.11 -1.79 -3.01
N SER A 86 9.79 -1.94 -3.01
CA SER A 86 8.92 -1.58 -1.89
C SER A 86 7.68 -2.46 -1.90
N ILE A 87 7.24 -2.89 -0.72
CA ILE A 87 5.98 -3.59 -0.50
C ILE A 87 5.33 -3.02 0.75
N SER A 88 4.12 -2.50 0.68
CA SER A 88 3.45 -1.95 1.87
C SER A 88 1.97 -2.32 1.87
N ALA A 89 1.44 -2.72 3.02
CA ALA A 89 0.04 -3.13 3.11
C ALA A 89 -0.84 -1.89 3.31
N VAL A 90 -1.66 -1.51 2.33
CA VAL A 90 -2.40 -0.23 2.30
C VAL A 90 -3.65 -0.23 3.20
N SER A 91 -4.28 -1.39 3.38
CA SER A 91 -5.49 -1.56 4.19
C SER A 91 -5.28 -2.61 5.28
N ASP A 92 -4.17 -2.49 5.99
CA ASP A 92 -3.82 -3.45 7.03
C ASP A 92 -4.29 -3.01 8.41
N ARG A 93 -4.81 -3.97 9.18
CA ARG A 93 -5.18 -3.75 10.58
C ARG A 93 -4.17 -4.49 11.46
N ILE A 94 -3.46 -3.73 12.28
CA ILE A 94 -2.61 -4.29 13.32
C ILE A 94 -3.51 -5.00 14.34
N ASP A 95 -3.10 -6.18 14.79
CA ASP A 95 -3.82 -6.92 15.81
C ASP A 95 -3.80 -6.12 17.13
N PRO A 96 -4.96 -5.84 17.76
CA PRO A 96 -5.02 -5.08 19.01
C PRO A 96 -4.23 -5.71 20.17
N LYS A 97 -3.87 -7.00 20.08
CA LYS A 97 -3.10 -7.73 21.08
C LYS A 97 -1.61 -7.85 20.72
N GLY A 98 -1.14 -7.15 19.69
CA GLY A 98 0.26 -7.15 19.27
C GLY A 98 0.70 -8.37 18.44
N GLY A 99 -0.26 -9.07 17.82
CA GLY A 99 -0.01 -10.19 16.89
C GLY A 99 0.17 -9.75 15.42
N PRO A 100 0.41 -10.71 14.50
CA PRO A 100 0.61 -10.44 13.08
C PRO A 100 -0.60 -9.75 12.49
N SER A 101 -0.35 -8.87 11.53
CA SER A 101 -1.38 -8.06 10.90
C SER A 101 -2.35 -8.90 10.06
N HIS A 102 -3.47 -8.32 9.64
CA HIS A 102 -4.46 -9.05 8.80
C HIS A 102 -3.86 -9.48 7.46
N CYS A 103 -3.05 -8.61 6.87
CA CYS A 103 -2.32 -8.92 5.64
C CYS A 103 -1.22 -9.95 5.88
N GLU A 104 -0.49 -9.87 6.99
CA GLU A 104 0.51 -10.86 7.36
C GLU A 104 -0.13 -12.25 7.54
N LYS A 105 -1.23 -12.37 8.28
CA LYS A 105 -1.97 -13.64 8.39
C LYS A 105 -2.48 -14.18 7.06
N THR A 106 -2.73 -13.32 6.07
CA THR A 106 -3.15 -13.74 4.72
C THR A 106 -1.96 -14.17 3.87
N LEU A 107 -0.87 -13.42 3.96
CA LEU A 107 0.35 -13.57 3.19
C LEU A 107 1.45 -14.30 3.99
N ASP A 108 1.10 -15.02 5.05
CA ASP A 108 1.95 -16.00 5.73
C ASP A 108 1.22 -17.34 5.94
N ALA A 109 -0.08 -17.42 5.64
CA ALA A 109 -0.86 -18.66 5.73
C ALA A 109 -0.82 -19.52 4.45
N ALA A 110 0.18 -19.32 3.59
CA ALA A 110 0.43 -20.15 2.42
C ALA A 110 1.13 -21.46 2.80
#